data_AF-A0A806KM99-F1
#
_entry.id   AF-A0A806KM99-F1
#
_cell.length_a   1.000
_cell.length_b   1.000
_cell.length_c   1.000
_cell.angle_alpha   90.00
_cell.angle_beta   90.00
_cell.angle_gamma   90.00
#
_symmetry.space_group_name_H-M   'P 1'
#
loop_
_entity.id
_entity.type
_entity.pdbx_description
1 polymer ?
#
loop_
_entity_poly.entity_id
_entity_poly.type
_entity_poly.pdbx_seq_one_letter_code
_entity_poly.pdbx_strand_id
1 'polypeptide(L)'
;MSEQSKNGVIYVLTNPSFPDFVKIGYADNLNQRLEQLNHSECIPFAFRPYAVCEVDRRLADKDIHSIIDRLNPNLRSKEVYNGKERVREFFAMTADSAFELLKSIAGIFGDAGRVQKVKPTGSEILTDMIASELKDKVEQKQIRLKPSAFSHITKEHIFFSAAFIDKQGIPPKSGYKTRNVVINGKKYAPKYIMALAYLYAKDVAENDIAQKIQEQRILHQFATGATFPIYKKLGFEIET
;
A
#
# COMPACT_ATOMS: atom_id res chain seq x y z
N MET A 1 0.83 -54.77 -5.37
CA MET A 1 0.76 -53.46 -6.06
C MET A 1 0.74 -52.41 -4.96
N SER A 2 1.80 -51.61 -4.83
CA SER A 2 1.85 -50.53 -3.85
C SER A 2 1.01 -49.35 -4.36
N GLU A 3 -0.04 -48.99 -3.62
CA GLU A 3 -0.74 -47.72 -3.85
C GLU A 3 0.28 -46.59 -3.71
N GLN A 4 0.60 -45.92 -4.82
CA GLN A 4 1.23 -44.61 -4.74
C GLN A 4 0.20 -43.67 -4.13
N SER A 5 0.32 -43.40 -2.83
CA SER A 5 -0.40 -42.31 -2.17
C SER A 5 -0.15 -41.04 -2.96
N LYS A 6 -1.20 -40.42 -3.50
CA LYS A 6 -1.06 -39.11 -4.12
C LYS A 6 -0.68 -38.13 -3.03
N ASN A 7 0.59 -37.73 -3.00
CA ASN A 7 1.09 -36.71 -2.08
C ASN A 7 0.39 -35.39 -2.39
N GLY A 8 -0.17 -34.76 -1.36
CA GLY A 8 -0.78 -33.44 -1.46
C GLY A 8 0.22 -32.36 -1.09
N VAL A 9 -0.22 -31.10 -1.15
CA VAL A 9 0.59 -29.96 -0.73
C VAL A 9 -0.17 -29.07 0.23
N ILE A 10 0.53 -28.61 1.27
CA ILE A 10 0.17 -27.40 1.99
C ILE A 10 0.76 -26.23 1.20
N TYR A 11 -0.05 -25.24 0.87
CA TYR A 11 0.38 -24.05 0.15
C TYR A 11 0.28 -22.80 1.01
N VAL A 12 1.11 -21.81 0.68
CA VAL A 12 0.94 -20.41 1.08
C VAL A 12 0.66 -19.62 -0.19
N LEU A 13 -0.50 -18.96 -0.25
CA LEU A 13 -0.83 -18.05 -1.36
C LEU A 13 -0.79 -16.60 -0.90
N THR A 14 -0.34 -15.74 -1.80
CA THR A 14 -0.44 -14.29 -1.69
C THR A 14 -1.46 -13.76 -2.70
N ASN A 15 -1.99 -12.58 -2.42
CA ASN A 15 -2.86 -11.85 -3.33
C ASN A 15 -2.59 -10.35 -3.19
N PRO A 16 -2.31 -9.62 -4.27
CA PRO A 16 -2.04 -8.17 -4.20
C PRO A 16 -3.21 -7.34 -3.65
N SER A 17 -4.43 -7.87 -3.75
CA SER A 17 -5.63 -7.26 -3.16
C SER A 17 -5.64 -7.34 -1.63
N PHE A 18 -4.89 -8.30 -1.05
CA PHE A 18 -4.84 -8.60 0.37
C PHE A 18 -3.38 -8.66 0.86
N PRO A 19 -2.60 -7.56 0.76
CA PRO A 19 -1.16 -7.59 1.00
C PRO A 19 -0.78 -7.96 2.44
N ASP A 20 -1.66 -7.68 3.40
CA ASP A 20 -1.44 -7.97 4.83
C ASP A 20 -1.87 -9.38 5.24
N PHE A 21 -2.37 -10.18 4.29
CA PHE A 21 -2.87 -11.52 4.55
C PHE A 21 -2.24 -12.55 3.62
N VAL A 22 -2.03 -13.75 4.17
CA VAL A 22 -1.71 -14.94 3.40
C VAL A 22 -2.80 -15.98 3.56
N LYS A 23 -3.01 -16.78 2.51
CA LYS A 23 -3.89 -17.95 2.58
C LYS A 23 -3.05 -19.20 2.76
N ILE A 24 -3.26 -19.95 3.85
CA ILE A 24 -2.59 -21.23 4.10
C ILE A 24 -3.63 -22.34 4.00
N GLY A 25 -3.44 -23.30 3.10
CA GLY A 25 -4.40 -24.38 2.92
C GLY A 25 -3.81 -25.61 2.26
N TYR A 26 -4.62 -26.65 2.11
CA TYR A 26 -4.25 -27.91 1.46
C TYR A 26 -4.86 -28.07 0.06
N ALA A 27 -4.13 -28.72 -0.85
CA ALA A 27 -4.66 -29.19 -2.13
C ALA A 27 -4.05 -30.54 -2.54
N ASP A 28 -4.87 -31.40 -3.15
CA ASP A 28 -4.40 -32.59 -3.87
C ASP A 28 -3.74 -32.20 -5.21
N ASN A 29 -4.21 -31.12 -5.84
CA ASN A 29 -3.62 -30.50 -7.03
C ASN A 29 -3.64 -28.98 -6.90
N LEU A 30 -2.45 -28.37 -6.77
CA LEU A 30 -2.32 -26.93 -6.56
C LEU A 30 -2.84 -26.10 -7.73
N ASN A 31 -2.57 -26.53 -8.97
CA ASN A 31 -2.97 -25.77 -10.16
C ASN A 31 -4.50 -25.72 -10.28
N GLN A 32 -5.16 -26.87 -10.13
CA GLN A 32 -6.62 -26.93 -10.12
C GLN A 32 -7.20 -26.09 -8.97
N ARG A 33 -6.56 -26.09 -7.80
CA ARG A 33 -6.98 -25.27 -6.66
C ARG A 33 -6.83 -23.77 -6.95
N LEU A 34 -5.73 -23.35 -7.58
CA LEU A 34 -5.50 -21.97 -7.99
C LEU A 34 -6.55 -21.51 -9.01
N GLU A 35 -6.85 -22.33 -10.02
CA GLU A 35 -7.93 -22.04 -10.99
C GLU A 35 -9.27 -21.84 -10.29
N GLN A 36 -9.66 -22.72 -9.37
CA GLN A 36 -10.90 -22.58 -8.60
C GLN A 36 -10.94 -21.29 -7.77
N LEU A 37 -9.84 -20.94 -7.10
CA LEU A 37 -9.75 -19.73 -6.29
C LEU A 37 -9.78 -18.46 -7.15
N ASN A 38 -9.21 -18.53 -8.35
CA ASN A 38 -9.10 -17.41 -9.28
C ASN A 38 -10.27 -17.30 -10.26
N HIS A 39 -11.22 -18.23 -10.25
CA HIS A 39 -12.41 -18.19 -11.09
C HIS A 39 -13.39 -17.07 -10.69
N SER A 40 -13.32 -16.60 -9.44
CA SER A 40 -14.24 -15.56 -8.99
C SER A 40 -13.86 -14.19 -9.56
N GLU A 41 -14.78 -13.55 -10.29
CA GLU A 41 -14.63 -12.14 -10.73
C GLU A 41 -14.59 -11.14 -9.56
N CYS A 42 -14.92 -11.57 -8.33
CA CYS A 42 -14.99 -10.70 -7.16
C CYS A 42 -13.62 -10.33 -6.56
N ILE A 43 -12.53 -10.98 -6.99
CA ILE A 43 -11.17 -10.63 -6.56
C ILE A 43 -10.46 -9.77 -7.62
N PRO A 44 -9.97 -8.57 -7.28
CA PRO A 44 -9.32 -7.68 -8.25
C PRO A 44 -8.04 -8.26 -8.88
N PHE A 45 -7.29 -9.05 -8.10
CA PHE A 45 -6.07 -9.71 -8.54
C PHE A 45 -6.11 -11.19 -8.17
N ALA A 46 -5.47 -12.02 -8.99
CA ALA A 46 -5.39 -13.46 -8.78
C ALA A 46 -4.49 -13.82 -7.57
N PHE A 47 -4.84 -14.92 -6.89
CA PHE A 47 -3.97 -15.62 -5.95
C PHE A 47 -2.79 -16.27 -6.67
N ARG A 48 -1.67 -16.31 -5.96
CA ARG A 48 -0.42 -16.85 -6.47
C ARG A 48 0.27 -17.69 -5.42
N PRO A 49 0.90 -18.80 -5.82
CA PRO A 49 1.69 -19.61 -4.90
C PRO A 49 2.95 -18.86 -4.49
N TYR A 50 3.17 -18.78 -3.19
CA TYR A 50 4.40 -18.24 -2.61
C TYR A 50 5.30 -19.36 -2.07
N ALA A 51 4.70 -20.35 -1.42
CA ALA A 51 5.41 -21.52 -0.91
C ALA A 51 4.52 -22.77 -0.95
N VAL A 52 5.17 -23.92 -1.02
CA VAL A 52 4.53 -25.25 -0.96
C VAL A 52 5.30 -26.16 -0.02
N CYS A 53 4.60 -27.03 0.69
CA CYS A 53 5.14 -28.11 1.50
C CYS A 53 4.45 -29.40 1.08
N GLU A 54 5.22 -30.37 0.57
CA GLU A 54 4.69 -31.69 0.25
C GLU A 54 4.30 -32.44 1.53
N VAL A 55 3.13 -33.08 1.52
CA VAL A 55 2.60 -33.83 2.66
C VAL A 55 1.94 -35.12 2.19
N ASP A 56 2.13 -36.17 2.99
CA ASP A 56 1.58 -37.50 2.68
C ASP A 56 0.14 -37.67 3.20
N ARG A 57 -0.30 -36.77 4.10
CA ARG A 57 -1.63 -36.81 4.71
C ARG A 57 -2.52 -35.70 4.17
N ARG A 58 -3.72 -36.09 3.73
CA ARG A 58 -4.77 -35.18 3.30
C ARG A 58 -5.23 -34.27 4.44
N LEU A 59 -5.50 -32.99 4.14
CA LEU A 59 -5.95 -31.97 5.11
C LEU A 59 -4.97 -31.72 6.26
N ALA A 60 -3.66 -31.94 6.04
CA ALA A 60 -2.63 -31.69 7.04
C ALA A 60 -2.47 -30.20 7.40
N ASP A 61 -2.97 -29.30 6.56
CA ASP A 61 -3.03 -27.85 6.84
C ASP A 61 -3.82 -27.52 8.11
N LYS A 62 -4.81 -28.35 8.49
CA LYS A 62 -5.58 -28.16 9.72
C LYS A 62 -4.72 -28.17 10.99
N ASP A 63 -3.65 -28.94 11.01
CA ASP A 63 -2.73 -28.96 12.15
C ASP A 63 -1.93 -27.66 12.23
N ILE A 64 -1.49 -27.14 11.07
CA ILE A 64 -0.85 -25.83 10.97
C ILE A 64 -1.80 -24.74 11.47
N HIS A 65 -3.07 -24.78 11.05
CA HIS A 65 -4.07 -23.82 11.52
C HIS A 65 -4.25 -23.90 13.03
N SER A 66 -4.38 -25.10 13.60
CA SER A 66 -4.51 -25.30 15.04
C SER A 66 -3.27 -24.80 15.81
N ILE A 67 -2.07 -24.99 15.27
CA ILE A 67 -0.83 -24.48 15.88
C ILE A 67 -0.87 -22.93 15.90
N ILE A 68 -1.19 -22.30 14.77
CA ILE A 68 -1.28 -20.84 14.69
C ILE A 68 -2.36 -20.30 15.65
N ASP A 69 -3.54 -20.92 15.68
CA ASP A 69 -4.66 -20.51 16.53
C ASP A 69 -4.32 -20.62 18.03
N ARG A 70 -3.50 -21.59 18.43
CA ARG A 70 -3.01 -21.73 19.82
C ARG A 70 -1.94 -20.73 20.17
N LEU A 71 -1.07 -20.36 19.22
CA LEU A 71 0.00 -19.39 19.43
C LEU A 71 -0.55 -17.96 19.47
N ASN A 72 -1.38 -17.60 18.49
CA ASN A 72 -2.04 -16.30 18.44
C ASN A 72 -3.35 -16.38 17.63
N PRO A 73 -4.50 -16.51 18.30
CA PRO A 73 -5.80 -16.65 17.64
C PRO A 73 -6.24 -15.38 16.88
N ASN A 74 -5.61 -14.23 17.13
CA ASN A 74 -5.92 -12.96 16.46
C ASN A 74 -5.29 -12.86 15.06
N LEU A 75 -4.35 -13.77 14.71
CA LEU A 75 -3.78 -13.80 13.38
C LEU A 75 -4.77 -14.32 12.35
N ARG A 76 -5.73 -15.15 12.74
CA ARG A 76 -6.65 -15.80 11.80
C ARG A 76 -7.90 -14.94 11.58
N SER A 77 -8.26 -14.77 10.31
CA SER A 77 -9.47 -14.04 9.92
C SER A 77 -10.73 -14.79 10.38
N LYS A 78 -11.51 -14.14 11.25
CA LYS A 78 -12.78 -14.62 11.80
C LYS A 78 -13.88 -13.62 11.48
N GLU A 79 -15.03 -14.13 11.06
CA GLU A 79 -16.21 -13.33 10.73
C GLU A 79 -17.44 -13.96 11.36
N VAL A 80 -18.29 -13.16 12.00
CA VAL A 80 -19.63 -13.62 12.42
C VAL A 80 -20.63 -13.21 11.35
N TYR A 81 -21.17 -14.20 10.63
CA TYR A 81 -22.15 -13.98 9.57
C TYR A 81 -23.44 -14.73 9.89
N ASN A 82 -24.57 -14.01 9.96
CA ASN A 82 -25.86 -14.55 10.39
C ASN A 82 -25.79 -15.33 11.72
N GLY A 83 -25.06 -14.79 12.71
CA GLY A 83 -24.90 -15.41 14.03
C GLY A 83 -24.00 -16.67 14.06
N LYS A 84 -23.38 -17.05 12.94
CA LYS A 84 -22.42 -18.16 12.86
C LYS A 84 -21.01 -17.64 12.65
N GLU A 85 -20.08 -18.10 13.48
CA GLU A 85 -18.65 -17.82 13.30
C GLU A 85 -18.13 -18.61 12.08
N ARG A 86 -17.50 -17.89 11.16
CA ARG A 86 -16.80 -18.41 9.99
C ARG A 86 -15.32 -18.13 10.19
N VAL A 87 -14.57 -19.19 10.43
CA VAL A 87 -13.11 -19.14 10.53
C VAL A 87 -12.53 -19.36 9.14
N ARG A 88 -11.89 -18.33 8.59
CA ARG A 88 -11.30 -18.40 7.24
C ARG A 88 -9.85 -18.90 7.33
N GLU A 89 -9.33 -19.38 6.20
CA GLU A 89 -7.93 -19.83 6.05
C GLU A 89 -6.98 -18.68 5.70
N PHE A 90 -7.29 -17.47 6.18
CA PHE A 90 -6.50 -16.26 5.96
C PHE A 90 -5.82 -15.84 7.26
N PHE A 91 -4.55 -15.51 7.18
CA PHE A 91 -3.70 -15.18 8.33
C PHE A 91 -3.03 -13.83 8.12
N ALA A 92 -3.13 -12.95 9.12
CA ALA A 92 -2.51 -11.62 9.16
C ALA A 92 -1.02 -11.74 9.47
N MET A 93 -0.23 -12.18 8.48
CA MET A 93 1.22 -12.32 8.56
C MET A 93 1.83 -12.19 7.16
N THR A 94 3.15 -11.95 7.10
CA THR A 94 3.86 -11.87 5.82
C THR A 94 4.04 -13.26 5.20
N ALA A 95 4.20 -13.31 3.89
CA ALA A 95 4.47 -14.54 3.14
C ALA A 95 5.80 -15.21 3.55
N ASP A 96 6.83 -14.40 3.83
CA ASP A 96 8.10 -14.88 4.37
C ASP A 96 7.93 -15.52 5.75
N SER A 97 7.19 -14.87 6.66
CA SER A 97 6.92 -15.43 7.98
C SER A 97 6.14 -16.76 7.90
N ALA A 98 5.17 -16.85 7.00
CA ALA A 98 4.43 -18.10 6.76
C ALA A 98 5.33 -19.21 6.20
N PHE A 99 6.25 -18.87 5.29
CA PHE A 99 7.23 -19.83 4.76
C PHE A 99 8.18 -20.33 5.85
N GLU A 100 8.75 -19.44 6.65
CA GLU A 100 9.66 -19.85 7.74
C GLU A 100 8.93 -20.66 8.83
N LEU A 101 7.65 -20.36 9.08
CA LEU A 101 6.80 -21.18 9.96
C LEU A 101 6.67 -22.61 9.42
N LEU A 102 6.29 -22.77 8.15
CA LEU A 102 6.17 -24.10 7.52
C LEU A 102 7.51 -24.84 7.54
N LYS A 103 8.61 -24.14 7.21
CA LYS A 103 9.96 -24.70 7.21
C LYS A 103 10.39 -25.16 8.61
N SER A 104 10.07 -24.37 9.64
CA SER A 104 10.37 -24.73 11.04
C SER A 104 9.58 -25.96 11.48
N ILE A 105 8.29 -26.02 11.15
CA ILE A 105 7.44 -27.18 11.47
C ILE A 105 7.96 -28.43 10.74
N ALA A 106 8.24 -28.34 9.44
CA ALA A 106 8.80 -29.45 8.68
C ALA A 106 10.19 -29.86 9.21
N GLY A 107 11.00 -28.91 9.64
CA GLY A 107 12.32 -29.15 10.23
C GLY A 107 12.30 -29.92 11.54
N ILE A 108 11.29 -29.73 12.38
CA ILE A 108 11.10 -30.51 13.63
C ILE A 108 11.00 -32.01 13.33
N PHE A 109 10.40 -32.37 12.19
CA PHE A 109 10.24 -33.76 11.76
C PHE A 109 11.35 -34.24 10.81
N GLY A 110 12.42 -33.44 10.62
CA GLY A 110 13.53 -33.78 9.72
C GLY A 110 13.20 -33.61 8.23
N ASP A 111 12.09 -32.97 7.89
CA ASP A 111 11.52 -32.89 6.54
C ASP A 111 11.55 -31.46 5.95
N ALA A 112 12.41 -30.57 6.45
CA ALA A 112 12.50 -29.17 5.97
C ALA A 112 12.72 -29.06 4.45
N GLY A 113 13.34 -30.05 3.81
CA GLY A 113 13.55 -30.10 2.36
C GLY A 113 12.27 -30.22 1.54
N ARG A 114 11.14 -30.59 2.14
CA ARG A 114 9.82 -30.65 1.48
C ARG A 114 9.17 -29.28 1.30
N VAL A 115 9.73 -28.23 1.93
CA VAL A 115 9.21 -26.86 1.86
C VAL A 115 9.99 -26.05 0.82
N GLN A 116 9.30 -25.53 -0.19
CA GLN A 116 9.90 -24.80 -1.30
C GLN A 116 9.22 -23.46 -1.52
N LYS A 117 10.01 -22.40 -1.78
CA LYS A 117 9.49 -21.14 -2.29
C LYS A 117 9.18 -21.27 -3.78
N VAL A 118 8.05 -20.71 -4.19
CA VAL A 118 7.66 -20.64 -5.60
C VAL A 118 8.09 -19.29 -6.16
N LYS A 119 8.78 -19.31 -7.31
CA LYS A 119 9.22 -18.08 -7.97
C LYS A 119 8.04 -17.47 -8.73
N PRO A 120 7.75 -16.17 -8.56
CA PRO A 120 6.73 -15.50 -9.35
C PRO A 120 7.17 -15.39 -10.81
N THR A 121 6.19 -15.42 -11.71
CA THR A 121 6.36 -15.19 -13.14
C THR A 121 6.53 -13.69 -13.44
N GLY A 122 7.04 -13.36 -14.64
CA GLY A 122 7.19 -11.95 -15.05
C GLY A 122 5.86 -11.18 -15.10
N SER A 123 4.78 -11.83 -15.52
CA SER A 123 3.43 -11.24 -15.55
C SER A 123 2.90 -10.96 -14.16
N GLU A 124 3.17 -11.86 -13.21
CA GLU A 124 2.82 -11.70 -11.80
C GLU A 124 3.56 -10.50 -11.20
N ILE A 125 4.88 -10.39 -11.40
CA ILE A 125 5.67 -9.25 -10.93
C ILE A 125 5.12 -7.92 -11.49
N LEU A 126 4.80 -7.87 -12.78
CA LEU A 126 4.19 -6.68 -13.40
C LEU A 126 2.86 -6.31 -12.75
N THR A 127 2.02 -7.31 -12.50
CA THR A 127 0.71 -7.11 -11.88
C THR A 127 0.84 -6.62 -10.43
N ASP A 128 1.86 -7.06 -9.69
CA ASP A 128 2.14 -6.55 -8.33
C ASP A 128 2.58 -5.10 -8.33
N MET A 129 3.42 -4.72 -9.30
CA MET A 129 3.81 -3.33 -9.49
C MET A 129 2.57 -2.46 -9.77
N ILE A 130 1.67 -2.91 -10.65
CA ILE A 130 0.41 -2.22 -10.95
C ILE A 130 -0.47 -2.11 -9.69
N ALA A 131 -0.61 -3.20 -8.93
CA ALA A 131 -1.41 -3.20 -7.70
C ALA A 131 -0.85 -2.23 -6.65
N SER A 132 0.48 -2.20 -6.47
CA SER A 132 1.16 -1.25 -5.58
C SER A 132 0.94 0.18 -6.02
N GLU A 133 1.11 0.48 -7.32
CA GLU A 133 0.87 1.83 -7.84
C GLU A 133 -0.58 2.28 -7.63
N LEU A 134 -1.54 1.38 -7.80
CA LEU A 134 -2.95 1.68 -7.57
C LEU A 134 -3.22 1.99 -6.10
N LYS A 135 -2.62 1.22 -5.17
CA LYS A 135 -2.71 1.47 -3.73
C LYS A 135 -2.13 2.84 -3.39
N ASP A 136 -0.94 3.16 -3.89
CA ASP A 136 -0.30 4.47 -3.69
C ASP A 136 -1.17 5.62 -4.22
N LYS A 137 -1.76 5.46 -5.41
CA LYS A 137 -2.69 6.44 -5.99
C LYS A 137 -3.94 6.62 -5.13
N VAL A 138 -4.47 5.55 -4.53
CA VAL A 138 -5.63 5.61 -3.62
C VAL A 138 -5.26 6.30 -2.32
N GLU A 139 -4.15 5.93 -1.68
CA GLU A 139 -3.68 6.57 -0.45
C GLU A 139 -3.38 8.05 -0.67
N GLN A 140 -2.73 8.41 -1.78
CA GLN A 140 -2.51 9.81 -2.15
C GLN A 140 -3.83 10.59 -2.38
N LYS A 141 -4.87 9.95 -2.93
CA LYS A 141 -6.20 10.55 -3.03
C LYS A 141 -6.85 10.74 -1.66
N GLN A 142 -6.65 9.82 -0.72
CA GLN A 142 -7.19 9.89 0.64
C GLN A 142 -6.46 10.92 1.51
N ILE A 143 -5.17 11.17 1.30
CA ILE A 143 -4.38 12.22 2.00
C ILE A 143 -4.65 13.62 1.43
N ARG A 144 -5.79 13.85 0.75
CA ARG A 144 -6.11 15.18 0.26
C ARG A 144 -6.41 16.14 1.41
N LEU A 145 -5.57 17.17 1.57
CA LEU A 145 -5.79 18.25 2.51
C LEU A 145 -7.10 18.98 2.14
N LYS A 146 -8.01 19.04 3.11
CA LYS A 146 -9.24 19.83 3.00
C LYS A 146 -8.90 21.32 3.04
N PRO A 147 -9.74 22.21 2.48
CA PRO A 147 -9.53 23.67 2.56
C PRO A 147 -9.31 24.18 3.99
N SER A 148 -9.92 23.52 5.00
CA SER A 148 -9.72 23.85 6.42
C SER A 148 -8.29 23.66 6.92
N ALA A 149 -7.50 22.78 6.30
CA ALA A 149 -6.09 22.57 6.65
C ALA A 149 -5.22 23.82 6.43
N PHE A 150 -5.69 24.76 5.59
CA PHE A 150 -5.01 26.01 5.29
C PHE A 150 -5.56 27.20 6.09
N SER A 151 -6.49 26.97 7.02
CA SER A 151 -7.16 28.04 7.78
C SER A 151 -6.20 28.87 8.65
N HIS A 152 -5.08 28.28 9.07
CA HIS A 152 -4.04 28.93 9.89
C HIS A 152 -2.95 29.61 9.05
N ILE A 153 -3.03 29.58 7.72
CA ILE A 153 -2.04 30.24 6.86
C ILE A 153 -2.27 31.76 6.89
N THR A 154 -1.21 32.50 7.19
CA THR A 154 -1.19 33.97 7.25
C THR A 154 -0.52 34.56 6.02
N LYS A 155 -0.62 35.89 5.84
CA LYS A 155 0.13 36.63 4.81
C LYS A 155 1.64 36.43 4.95
N GLU A 156 2.15 36.37 6.18
CA GLU A 156 3.58 36.18 6.44
C GLU A 156 4.09 34.86 5.88
N HIS A 157 3.35 33.75 6.07
CA HIS A 157 3.70 32.47 5.46
C HIS A 157 3.75 32.54 3.93
N ILE A 158 2.86 33.30 3.29
CA ILE A 158 2.88 33.52 1.84
C ILE A 158 4.14 34.29 1.42
N PHE A 159 4.52 35.33 2.16
CA PHE A 159 5.73 36.11 1.87
C PHE A 159 7.00 35.29 2.08
N PHE A 160 7.11 34.51 3.16
CA PHE A 160 8.24 33.60 3.37
C PHE A 160 8.36 32.58 2.25
N SER A 161 7.23 32.06 1.77
CA SER A 161 7.19 31.14 0.63
C SER A 161 7.71 31.78 -0.66
N ALA A 162 7.33 33.02 -0.95
CA ALA A 162 7.81 33.75 -2.12
C ALA A 162 9.32 34.04 -2.02
N ALA A 163 9.79 34.46 -0.85
CA ALA A 163 11.22 34.70 -0.60
C ALA A 163 12.06 33.43 -0.75
N PHE A 164 11.56 32.28 -0.27
CA PHE A 164 12.21 30.99 -0.46
C PHE A 164 12.33 30.63 -1.94
N ILE A 165 11.26 30.79 -2.72
CA ILE A 165 11.27 30.52 -4.16
C ILE A 165 12.23 31.47 -4.89
N ASP A 166 12.28 32.75 -4.51
CA ASP A 166 13.21 33.71 -5.11
C ASP A 166 14.68 33.32 -4.87
N LYS A 167 14.98 32.71 -3.71
CA LYS A 167 16.33 32.25 -3.35
C LYS A 167 16.72 30.92 -3.99
N GLN A 168 15.80 29.96 -4.03
CA GLN A 168 16.07 28.56 -4.40
C GLN A 168 15.58 28.18 -5.80
N GLY A 169 14.71 29.00 -6.41
CA GLY A 169 14.04 28.73 -7.68
C GLY A 169 12.79 27.85 -7.55
N ILE A 170 12.06 27.72 -8.67
CA ILE A 170 10.91 26.81 -8.80
C ILE A 170 11.41 25.49 -9.40
N PRO A 171 11.01 24.31 -8.87
CA PRO A 171 11.37 23.04 -9.47
C PRO A 171 10.93 22.91 -10.94
N PRO A 172 11.75 22.30 -11.81
CA PRO A 172 11.60 22.37 -13.28
C PRO A 172 10.30 21.79 -13.85
N LYS A 173 9.56 20.97 -13.09
CA LYS A 173 8.32 20.31 -13.56
C LYS A 173 7.04 21.16 -13.36
N SER A 174 7.15 22.46 -13.08
CA SER A 174 6.04 23.31 -12.60
C SER A 174 5.85 24.66 -13.32
N GLY A 175 6.34 24.85 -14.54
CA GLY A 175 5.66 25.73 -15.49
C GLY A 175 4.68 24.84 -16.25
N TYR A 176 3.39 25.08 -16.43
CA TYR A 176 2.69 26.31 -16.67
C TYR A 176 1.23 26.07 -16.27
N LYS A 177 0.71 26.78 -15.26
CA LYS A 177 -0.75 26.92 -15.10
C LYS A 177 -1.12 28.30 -15.60
N THR A 178 -2.23 28.38 -16.31
CA THR A 178 -2.83 29.60 -16.85
C THR A 178 -3.24 30.62 -15.79
N ARG A 179 -2.91 30.42 -14.49
CA ARG A 179 -3.20 31.38 -13.42
C ARG A 179 -2.10 31.36 -12.36
N ASN A 180 -1.59 32.55 -12.02
CA ASN A 180 -0.52 32.80 -11.08
C ASN A 180 -0.99 33.69 -9.92
N VAL A 181 -0.38 33.52 -8.75
CA VAL A 181 -0.58 34.45 -7.63
C VAL A 181 0.44 35.57 -7.75
N VAL A 182 -0.01 36.81 -7.61
CA VAL A 182 0.85 37.98 -7.64
C VAL A 182 1.23 38.34 -6.22
N ILE A 183 2.54 38.35 -5.96
CA ILE A 183 3.13 38.71 -4.65
C ILE A 183 4.21 39.74 -4.95
N ASN A 184 4.04 40.97 -4.43
CA ASN A 184 4.97 42.09 -4.66
C ASN A 184 5.30 42.32 -6.15
N GLY A 185 4.29 42.21 -7.03
CA GLY A 185 4.43 42.42 -8.47
C GLY A 185 5.06 41.25 -9.26
N LYS A 186 5.47 40.16 -8.59
CA LYS A 186 6.00 38.95 -9.22
C LYS A 186 4.94 37.84 -9.27
N LYS A 187 4.97 37.04 -10.34
CA LYS A 187 4.06 35.91 -10.57
C LYS A 187 4.64 34.62 -10.02
N TYR A 188 3.87 33.91 -9.21
CA TYR A 188 4.26 32.62 -8.63
C TYR A 188 3.23 31.53 -8.93
N ALA A 189 3.72 30.29 -9.03
CA ALA A 189 2.88 29.10 -9.13
C ALA A 189 2.04 28.94 -7.84
N PRO A 190 0.70 29.09 -7.89
CA PRO A 190 -0.14 29.15 -6.68
C PRO A 190 -0.10 27.89 -5.84
N LYS A 191 0.22 26.74 -6.45
CA LYS A 191 0.30 25.45 -5.77
C LYS A 191 1.56 25.36 -4.88
N TYR A 192 2.66 25.94 -5.33
CA TYR A 192 3.95 25.88 -4.66
C TYR A 192 4.00 26.80 -3.46
N ILE A 193 3.57 28.04 -3.66
CA ILE A 193 3.45 29.01 -2.56
C ILE A 193 2.56 28.43 -1.45
N MET A 194 1.44 27.78 -1.79
CA MET A 194 0.54 27.23 -0.77
C MET A 194 1.14 26.02 -0.04
N ALA A 195 1.90 25.17 -0.74
CA ALA A 195 2.58 24.04 -0.11
C ALA A 195 3.67 24.52 0.87
N LEU A 196 4.47 25.50 0.46
CA LEU A 196 5.47 26.15 1.32
C LEU A 196 4.81 26.81 2.53
N ALA A 197 3.77 27.60 2.30
CA ALA A 197 3.08 28.31 3.37
C ALA A 197 2.45 27.35 4.37
N TYR A 198 1.96 26.19 3.91
CA TYR A 198 1.49 25.12 4.80
C TYR A 198 2.61 24.53 5.64
N LEU A 199 3.80 24.31 5.07
CA LEU A 199 4.96 23.79 5.83
C LEU A 199 5.49 24.82 6.84
N TYR A 200 5.54 26.09 6.46
CA TYR A 200 5.89 27.18 7.39
C TYR A 200 4.89 27.29 8.54
N ALA A 201 3.58 27.21 8.25
CA ALA A 201 2.54 27.19 9.28
C ALA A 201 2.57 25.96 10.20
N LYS A 202 3.41 24.96 9.89
CA LYS A 202 3.65 23.76 10.69
C LYS A 202 5.02 23.79 11.38
N ASP A 203 5.69 24.93 11.38
CA ASP A 203 7.00 25.14 11.99
C ASP A 203 8.08 24.15 11.50
N VAL A 204 7.98 23.73 10.24
CA VAL A 204 8.98 22.84 9.62
C VAL A 204 10.26 23.63 9.35
N ALA A 205 11.42 23.08 9.72
CA ALA A 205 12.72 23.74 9.52
C ALA A 205 13.04 23.95 8.03
N GLU A 206 13.70 25.06 7.68
CA GLU A 206 13.97 25.46 6.29
C GLU A 206 14.75 24.39 5.49
N ASN A 207 15.68 23.68 6.13
CA ASN A 207 16.42 22.57 5.52
C ASN A 207 15.50 21.41 5.10
N ASP A 208 14.50 21.09 5.92
CA ASP A 208 13.53 20.02 5.65
C ASP A 208 12.49 20.45 4.61
N ILE A 209 12.16 21.75 4.56
CA ILE A 209 11.27 22.33 3.55
C ILE A 209 11.84 22.12 2.14
N ALA A 210 13.14 22.36 1.95
CA ALA A 210 13.80 22.18 0.65
C ALA A 210 13.69 20.73 0.16
N GLN A 211 13.97 19.76 1.02
CA GLN A 211 13.84 18.34 0.70
C GLN A 211 12.38 17.95 0.39
N LYS A 212 11.43 18.34 1.25
CA LYS A 212 10.00 18.00 1.09
C LYS A 212 9.39 18.56 -0.19
N ILE A 213 9.87 19.71 -0.68
CA ILE A 213 9.40 20.31 -1.94
C ILE A 213 10.00 19.62 -3.15
N GLN A 214 11.27 19.21 -3.09
CA GLN A 214 11.89 18.42 -4.15
C GLN A 214 11.16 17.09 -4.37
N GLU A 215 10.65 16.47 -3.30
CA GLU A 215 9.85 15.24 -3.38
C GLU A 215 8.47 15.44 -4.02
N GLN A 216 7.99 16.69 -4.14
CA GLN A 216 6.68 17.07 -4.71
C GLN A 216 5.43 16.41 -4.08
N ARG A 217 5.59 15.53 -3.09
CA ARG A 217 4.51 14.75 -2.45
C ARG A 217 3.40 15.64 -1.90
N ILE A 218 3.75 16.73 -1.22
CA ILE A 218 2.78 17.68 -0.66
C ILE A 218 1.92 18.35 -1.75
N LEU A 219 2.46 18.56 -2.95
CA LEU A 219 1.71 19.17 -4.04
C LEU A 219 0.58 18.23 -4.50
N HIS A 220 0.72 16.91 -4.38
CA HIS A 220 -0.33 15.97 -4.76
C HIS A 220 -1.50 15.93 -3.77
N GLN A 221 -1.32 16.47 -2.56
CA GLN A 221 -2.32 16.45 -1.48
C GLN A 221 -3.42 17.51 -1.64
N PHE A 222 -3.33 18.44 -2.58
CA PHE A 222 -4.43 19.39 -2.83
C PHE A 222 -4.48 19.87 -4.27
N ALA A 223 -5.66 20.31 -4.69
CA ALA A 223 -5.86 20.90 -6.01
C ALA A 223 -5.46 22.39 -6.01
N THR A 224 -4.85 22.88 -7.10
CA THR A 224 -4.53 24.32 -7.22
C THR A 224 -5.78 25.19 -7.12
N GLY A 225 -6.93 24.76 -7.65
CA GLY A 225 -8.18 25.51 -7.52
C GLY A 225 -8.62 25.73 -6.06
N ALA A 226 -8.26 24.81 -5.16
CA ALA A 226 -8.57 24.93 -3.74
C ALA A 226 -7.75 26.02 -3.03
N THR A 227 -6.66 26.50 -3.64
CA THR A 227 -5.78 27.51 -3.02
C THR A 227 -6.27 28.94 -3.28
N PHE A 228 -6.98 29.19 -4.39
CA PHE A 228 -7.41 30.54 -4.78
C PHE A 228 -8.30 31.25 -3.76
N PRO A 229 -9.29 30.60 -3.12
CA PRO A 229 -10.08 31.26 -2.08
C PRO A 229 -9.24 31.76 -0.91
N ILE A 230 -8.17 31.02 -0.57
CA ILE A 230 -7.26 31.38 0.53
C ILE A 230 -6.44 32.61 0.15
N TYR A 231 -5.86 32.63 -1.05
CA TYR A 231 -5.14 33.81 -1.55
C TYR A 231 -6.01 35.06 -1.58
N LYS A 232 -7.25 34.95 -2.10
CA LYS A 232 -8.19 36.07 -2.13
C LYS A 232 -8.57 36.54 -0.73
N LYS A 233 -8.82 35.62 0.21
CA LYS A 233 -9.09 35.95 1.62
C LYS A 233 -7.91 36.68 2.26
N LEU A 234 -6.69 36.30 1.90
CA LEU A 234 -5.45 36.96 2.33
C LEU A 234 -5.12 38.21 1.49
N GLY A 235 -5.98 38.65 0.57
CA GLY A 235 -5.78 39.89 -0.19
C GLY A 235 -4.70 39.82 -1.29
N PHE A 236 -4.39 38.63 -1.80
CA PHE A 236 -3.50 38.46 -2.96
C PHE A 236 -4.29 38.34 -4.26
N GLU A 237 -3.74 38.91 -5.33
CA GLU A 237 -4.33 38.87 -6.67
C GLU A 237 -3.97 37.58 -7.40
N ILE A 238 -4.89 37.10 -8.24
CA ILE A 238 -4.68 35.94 -9.12
C ILE A 238 -4.82 36.42 -10.56
N GLU A 239 -3.72 36.40 -11.30
CA GLU A 239 -3.67 36.77 -12.70
C GLU A 239 -3.65 35.54 -13.60
N THR A 240 -4.06 35.69 -14.86
CA THR A 240 -3.91 34.66 -15.90
C THR A 240 -2.51 34.73 -16.51
#